data_AF-A0A378A718-F1
#
_entry.id   AF-A0A378A718-F1
#
_cell.length_a   1.000
_cell.length_b   1.000
_cell.length_c   1.000
_cell.angle_alpha   90.00
_cell.angle_beta   90.00
_cell.angle_gamma   90.00
#
_symmetry.space_group_name_H-M   'P 1'
#
loop_
_entity.id
_entity.type
_entity.pdbx_description
1 polymer ?
#
loop_
_entity_poly.entity_id
_entity_poly.type
_entity_poly.pdbx_seq_one_letter_code
_entity_poly.pdbx_strand_id
1 'polypeptide(L)'
;MREREGQISTYLGNGIAIPHGTPHSRDAVLKTGVKVLACPQGVDWGEEQTAYLIVGIAAQDNEHLDILRQLTMLWAMIEYLRR
;
A
#
# COMPACT_ATOMS: atom_id res chain seq x y z
N MET A 1 -11.85 -1.24 0.02
CA MET A 1 -10.62 -0.78 -0.69
C MET A 1 -10.94 0.22 -1.79
N ARG A 2 -11.71 -0.12 -2.84
CA ARG A 2 -12.05 0.85 -3.91
C ARG A 2 -12.74 2.12 -3.40
N GLU A 3 -13.63 1.97 -2.42
CA GLU A 3 -14.27 3.11 -1.75
C GLU A 3 -13.26 4.06 -1.12
N ARG A 4 -12.23 3.52 -0.43
CA ARG A 4 -11.17 4.32 0.18
C ARG A 4 -10.33 5.05 -0.88
N GLU A 5 -9.96 4.35 -1.95
CA GLU A 5 -9.21 4.95 -3.07
C GLU A 5 -9.97 6.10 -3.71
N GLY A 6 -11.29 5.97 -3.85
CA GLY A 6 -12.13 7.02 -4.42
C GLY A 6 -12.29 8.27 -3.54
N GLN A 7 -11.93 8.20 -2.25
CA GLN A 7 -11.94 9.36 -1.35
C GLN A 7 -10.63 10.15 -1.44
N ILE A 8 -9.51 9.43 -1.41
CA ILE A 8 -8.16 9.98 -1.55
C ILE A 8 -7.25 8.89 -2.08
N SER A 9 -6.36 9.26 -3.00
CA SER A 9 -5.33 8.35 -3.51
C SER A 9 -4.59 7.70 -2.34
N THR A 10 -4.39 6.38 -2.42
CA THR A 10 -3.55 5.64 -1.44
C THR A 10 -2.09 5.56 -1.87
N TYR A 11 -1.71 6.30 -2.91
CA TYR A 11 -0.33 6.52 -3.29
C TYR A 11 0.38 7.39 -2.23
N LEU A 12 1.58 6.98 -1.84
CA LEU A 12 2.38 7.65 -0.80
C LEU A 12 3.59 8.42 -1.34
N GLY A 13 3.84 8.35 -2.65
CA GLY A 13 5.08 8.83 -3.25
C GLY A 13 6.08 7.71 -3.53
N ASN A 14 7.12 8.04 -4.28
CA ASN A 14 8.26 7.16 -4.59
C ASN A 14 7.87 5.78 -5.16
N GLY A 15 6.78 5.70 -5.91
CA GLY A 15 6.35 4.45 -6.50
C GLY A 15 5.65 3.48 -5.55
N ILE A 16 5.20 3.93 -4.38
CA ILE A 16 4.56 3.08 -3.37
C ILE A 16 3.08 3.43 -3.23
N ALA A 17 2.21 2.43 -3.26
CA ALA A 17 0.79 2.56 -2.96
C ALA A 17 0.35 1.58 -1.86
N ILE A 18 -0.59 2.00 -1.02
CA ILE A 18 -1.05 1.22 0.14
C ILE A 18 -2.58 1.06 0.21
N PRO A 19 -3.18 0.33 -0.73
CA PRO A 19 -4.62 0.16 -0.75
C PRO A 19 -5.12 -0.55 0.52
N HIS A 20 -6.11 0.06 1.18
CA HIS A 20 -6.68 -0.47 2.42
C HIS A 20 -8.19 -0.17 2.53
N GLY A 21 -8.82 -0.72 3.56
CA GLY A 21 -10.25 -0.52 3.84
C GLY A 21 -10.59 0.89 4.33
N THR A 22 -11.87 1.23 4.29
CA THR A 22 -12.44 2.34 5.06
C THR A 22 -12.70 1.87 6.51
N PRO A 23 -12.85 2.77 7.49
CA PRO A 23 -13.26 2.39 8.84
C PRO A 23 -14.54 1.54 8.88
N HIS A 24 -15.51 1.82 8.00
CA HIS A 24 -16.76 1.06 7.88
C HIS A 24 -16.57 -0.38 7.39
N SER A 25 -15.44 -0.70 6.77
CA SER A 25 -15.15 -2.04 6.24
C SER A 25 -14.41 -2.95 7.21
N ARG A 26 -14.12 -2.49 8.44
CA ARG A 26 -13.33 -3.23 9.44
C ARG A 26 -13.96 -4.56 9.83
N ASP A 27 -15.28 -4.60 9.95
CA ASP A 27 -16.02 -5.82 10.32
C ASP A 27 -15.93 -6.92 9.25
N ALA A 28 -15.57 -6.56 8.02
CA ALA A 28 -15.32 -7.51 6.94
C ALA A 28 -13.92 -8.16 7.01
N VAL A 29 -13.04 -7.69 7.91
CA VAL A 29 -11.69 -8.24 8.09
C VAL A 29 -11.75 -9.47 8.98
N LEU A 30 -11.68 -10.66 8.38
CA LEU A 30 -11.65 -11.92 9.11
C LEU A 30 -10.37 -12.12 9.93
N LYS A 31 -9.25 -11.58 9.44
CA LYS A 31 -7.92 -11.64 10.07
C LYS A 31 -7.03 -10.52 9.53
N THR A 32 -6.28 -9.84 10.41
CA THR A 32 -5.26 -8.87 9.97
C THR A 32 -4.26 -9.54 9.04
N GLY A 33 -3.95 -8.88 7.92
CA GLY A 33 -3.00 -9.38 6.94
C GLY A 33 -2.47 -8.32 6.00
N VAL A 34 -1.29 -8.61 5.46
CA VAL A 34 -0.59 -7.78 4.48
C VAL A 34 -0.31 -8.61 3.23
N LYS A 35 -0.47 -7.98 2.07
CA LYS A 35 -0.03 -8.50 0.78
C LYS A 35 0.85 -7.49 0.09
N VAL A 36 2.06 -7.91 -0.29
CA VAL A 36 3.03 -7.10 -1.02
C VAL A 36 3.08 -7.59 -2.46
N LEU A 37 2.96 -6.65 -3.40
CA LEU A 37 3.10 -6.90 -4.82
C LEU A 37 4.15 -5.96 -5.39
N ALA A 38 5.22 -6.52 -5.95
CA ALA A 38 6.19 -5.78 -6.75
C ALA A 38 5.76 -5.84 -8.22
N CYS A 39 5.61 -4.68 -8.84
CA CYS A 39 5.26 -4.51 -10.24
C CYS A 39 6.42 -3.79 -10.95
N PRO A 40 7.42 -4.52 -11.49
CA PRO A 40 8.59 -3.89 -12.12
C PRO A 40 8.24 -2.98 -13.30
N GLN A 41 7.14 -3.28 -13.99
CA GLN A 41 6.62 -2.49 -15.11
C GLN A 41 5.79 -1.27 -14.65
N GLY A 42 5.55 -1.13 -13.35
CA GLY A 42 4.65 -0.13 -12.80
C GLY A 42 3.17 -0.47 -13.03
N VAL A 43 2.31 0.14 -12.22
CA VAL A 43 0.86 0.16 -12.35
C VAL A 43 0.42 1.61 -12.24
N ASP A 44 -0.38 2.08 -13.20
CA ASP A 44 -0.99 3.40 -13.13
C ASP A 44 -1.87 3.50 -11.88
N TRP A 45 -1.61 4.53 -11.08
CA TRP A 45 -2.33 4.80 -9.83
C TRP A 45 -3.12 6.12 -9.87
N GLY A 46 -3.30 6.69 -11.07
CA GLY A 46 -3.99 7.95 -11.28
C GLY A 46 -3.10 9.18 -11.02
N GLU A 47 -3.55 10.37 -11.41
CA GLU A 47 -2.85 11.64 -11.19
C GLU A 47 -1.37 11.64 -11.63
N GLU A 48 -1.06 10.97 -12.75
CA GLU A 48 0.31 10.78 -13.25
C GLU A 48 1.25 10.00 -12.29
N GLN A 49 0.67 9.28 -11.33
CA GLN A 49 1.38 8.46 -10.37
C GLN A 49 1.49 7.02 -10.88
N THR A 50 2.68 6.43 -10.74
CA THR A 50 2.91 5.02 -11.08
C THR A 50 3.39 4.28 -9.83
N ALA A 51 2.69 3.23 -9.43
CA ALA A 51 3.06 2.37 -8.31
C ALA A 51 3.87 1.15 -8.80
N TYR A 52 5.05 0.96 -8.22
CA TYR A 52 5.94 -0.19 -8.45
C TYR A 52 5.91 -1.16 -7.26
N LEU A 53 5.54 -0.69 -6.07
CA LEU A 53 5.34 -1.50 -4.89
C LEU A 53 3.94 -1.21 -4.32
N ILE A 54 3.11 -2.23 -4.28
CA ILE A 54 1.74 -2.13 -3.77
C ILE A 54 1.64 -2.98 -2.52
N VAL A 55 1.17 -2.37 -1.42
CA VAL A 55 1.03 -3.07 -0.15
C VAL A 55 -0.42 -2.99 0.32
N GLY A 56 -1.16 -4.05 0.00
CA GLY A 56 -2.55 -4.21 0.42
C GLY A 56 -2.63 -4.57 1.90
N ILE A 57 -3.42 -3.80 2.66
CA ILE A 57 -3.58 -4.00 4.10
C ILE A 57 -5.05 -4.21 4.42
N ALA A 58 -5.35 -5.33 5.09
CA ALA A 58 -6.61 -5.59 5.75
C ALA A 58 -6.34 -5.67 7.25
N ALA A 59 -6.83 -4.70 8.02
CA ALA A 59 -6.65 -4.64 9.47
C ALA A 59 -7.91 -4.07 10.11
N GLN A 60 -8.24 -4.57 11.32
CA GLN A 60 -9.39 -4.07 12.10
C GLN A 60 -9.08 -2.72 12.77
N ASP A 61 -7.80 -2.42 13.01
CA ASP A 61 -7.34 -1.19 13.68
C ASP A 61 -6.36 -0.36 12.83
N ASN A 62 -5.74 0.65 13.43
CA ASN A 62 -4.79 1.56 12.79
C ASN A 62 -3.39 0.94 12.53
N GLU A 63 -3.27 -0.39 12.54
CA GLU A 63 -2.03 -1.15 12.34
C GLU A 63 -1.39 -0.92 10.97
N HIS A 64 -2.13 -0.34 10.02
CA HIS A 64 -1.59 0.06 8.72
C HIS A 64 -0.38 0.99 8.86
N LEU A 65 -0.34 1.87 9.87
CA LEU A 65 0.77 2.80 10.09
C LEU A 65 2.07 2.10 10.53
N ASP A 66 1.99 1.00 11.27
CA ASP A 66 3.18 0.26 11.69
C ASP A 66 3.75 -0.59 10.56
N ILE A 67 2.87 -1.09 9.69
CA ILE A 67 3.25 -1.73 8.43
C ILE A 67 3.96 -0.71 7.52
N LEU A 68 3.46 0.54 7.44
CA LEU A 68 4.11 1.60 6.65
C LEU A 68 5.57 1.85 7.06
N ARG A 69 5.87 1.85 8.36
CA ARG A 69 7.24 2.03 8.86
C ARG A 69 8.17 0.91 8.42
N GLN A 70 7.68 -0.32 8.32
CA GLN A 70 8.46 -1.46 7.86
C GLN A 70 8.73 -1.41 6.35
N LEU A 71 7.83 -0.79 5.57
CA LEU A 71 7.96 -0.69 4.10
C LEU A 71 9.05 0.29 3.65
N THR A 72 9.30 1.36 4.41
CA THR A 72 10.41 2.28 4.12
C THR A 72 11.77 1.56 4.10
N MET A 73 11.95 0.56 4.95
CA MET A 73 13.18 -0.26 4.97
C MET A 73 13.29 -1.16 3.72
N LEU A 74 12.16 -1.67 3.24
CA LEU A 74 12.10 -2.54 2.06
C LEU A 74 12.44 -1.77 0.79
N TRP A 75 12.01 -0.51 0.69
CA TRP A 75 12.40 0.40 -0.40
C TRP A 75 13.90 0.68 -0.45
N ALA A 76 14.53 0.98 0.70
CA ALA A 76 15.97 1.19 0.78
C ALA A 76 16.76 -0.06 0.32
N MET A 77 16.24 -1.26 0.61
CA MET A 77 16.82 -2.52 0.14
C MET A 77 16.66 -2.71 -1.37
N ILE A 78 15.51 -2.35 -1.96
CA ILE A 78 15.29 -2.42 -3.41
C ILE A 78 16.22 -1.46 -4.16
N GLU A 79 16.39 -0.23 -3.67
CA GLU A 79 17.33 0.74 -4.22
C GLU A 79 18.79 0.27 -4.09
N TYR A 80 19.14 -0.42 -3.00
CA TYR A 80 20.45 -1.04 -2.83
C TYR A 80 20.69 -2.16 -3.85
N LEU A 81 19.71 -3.01 -4.11
CA LEU A 81 19.81 -4.13 -5.06
C LEU A 81 19.76 -3.68 -6.54
N ARG A 82 19.31 -2.45 -6.81
CA ARG A 82 19.35 -1.83 -8.14
C ARG A 82 20.70 -1.16 -8.47
N ARG A 83 21.61 -1.07 -7.50
CA ARG A 83 23.00 -0.63 -7.71
C ARG A 83 23.92 -1.82 -7.91
#